data_AF-A0A8T5MK55-F1
#
_entry.id   AF-A0A8T5MK55-F1
#
_cell.length_a   1.000
_cell.length_b   1.000
_cell.length_c   1.000
_cell.angle_alpha   90.00
_cell.angle_beta   90.00
_cell.angle_gamma   90.00
#
_symmetry.space_group_name_H-M   'P 1'
#
loop_
_entity.id
_entity.type
_entity.pdbx_description
1 polymer ?
#
loop_
_entity_poly.entity_id
_entity_poly.type
_entity_poly.pdbx_seq_one_letter_code
_entity_poly.pdbx_strand_id
1 'polypeptide(L)'
;MTIELKVAEAMKNDVGRGIVRLDPKTRDALGVSAGDIIEIKGKKTTGAIIWRAYPEDEGLGIIRMDGFLRQNADVSLGDRVSVKKAEIKDAQKVTLAPTQTIRFSVGFGDFLKRRLLGRPIVMGDRVVVGVLGTTLPFTVGHTAPKGMVRIADSTEILVKEGPIKAPEGREGIQRIAYEDIGGLREEVNKIREIIELPMKHPELFEKLGIEPPKGLLLHGPPGTGKTLIAKAVASETQAFFNPLNGPEIMSKFYGESEENLRKVFKDAEDNAPSIVFIDEIDAIAPKREEVQGEVERRVVAQLLSLMDGLQARGRVIVIGATNRPDAIDPALRRPGRFDREIVIGVPDRNGRKEILQIHTRGMPIRHWDAEIAVEILKEEIKKDIELDKEIKKEIKNDPSILTKIEPYIEETKNLIRKREIDDFRTVFSEEIKKENEEKTKRVGIQLLENGLISNKLIDEIINASIDKLLDKLADRTHGFVGAD
;
A
#
# COMPACT_ATOMS: atom_id res chain seq x y z
N MET A 1 -8.74 7.51 -28.70
CA MET A 1 -10.02 7.28 -27.99
C MET A 1 -9.77 7.40 -26.50
N THR A 2 -10.72 7.96 -25.78
CA THR A 2 -10.58 8.25 -24.34
C THR A 2 -11.78 7.66 -23.61
N ILE A 3 -11.55 6.99 -22.49
CA ILE A 3 -12.58 6.33 -21.68
C ILE A 3 -12.52 6.86 -20.26
N GLU A 4 -13.68 7.08 -19.64
CA GLU A 4 -13.76 7.37 -18.22
C GLU A 4 -13.93 6.11 -17.40
N LEU A 5 -13.12 5.99 -16.34
CA LEU A 5 -13.14 4.85 -15.43
C LEU A 5 -13.19 5.34 -13.99
N LYS A 6 -13.82 4.56 -13.11
CA LYS A 6 -13.84 4.83 -11.67
C LYS A 6 -12.58 4.27 -11.00
N VAL A 7 -11.91 5.09 -10.20
CA VAL A 7 -10.69 4.70 -9.48
C VAL A 7 -11.04 3.70 -8.38
N ALA A 8 -10.36 2.56 -8.37
CA ALA A 8 -10.49 1.51 -7.38
C ALA A 8 -9.12 1.19 -6.73
N GLU A 9 -9.17 0.60 -5.54
CA GLU A 9 -7.99 0.25 -4.75
C GLU A 9 -7.19 -0.87 -5.43
N ALA A 10 -5.86 -0.76 -5.43
CA ALA A 10 -5.00 -1.80 -5.94
C ALA A 10 -4.88 -2.96 -4.94
N MET A 11 -4.58 -4.16 -5.43
CA MET A 11 -4.20 -5.24 -4.54
C MET A 11 -2.79 -5.00 -3.98
N LYS A 12 -2.53 -5.55 -2.78
CA LYS A 12 -1.26 -5.35 -2.06
C LYS A 12 -0.01 -5.75 -2.84
N ASN A 13 -0.15 -6.72 -3.73
CA ASN A 13 0.94 -7.22 -4.59
C ASN A 13 1.22 -6.32 -5.80
N ASP A 14 0.30 -5.42 -6.15
CA ASP A 14 0.44 -4.50 -7.28
C ASP A 14 1.11 -3.16 -6.88
N VAL A 15 1.13 -2.85 -5.58
CA VAL A 15 1.64 -1.58 -5.04
C VAL A 15 3.11 -1.36 -5.40
N GLY A 16 3.43 -0.16 -5.86
CA GLY A 16 4.77 0.27 -6.21
C GLY A 16 5.29 -0.30 -7.53
N ARG A 17 4.47 -1.06 -8.28
CA ARG A 17 4.84 -1.61 -9.59
C ARG A 17 4.61 -0.64 -10.76
N GLY A 18 3.84 0.43 -10.54
CA GLY A 18 3.47 1.38 -11.60
C GLY A 18 2.52 0.78 -12.63
N ILE A 19 1.68 -0.16 -12.20
CA ILE A 19 0.70 -0.86 -13.03
C ILE A 19 -0.73 -0.44 -12.69
N VAL A 20 -1.63 -0.59 -13.65
CA VAL A 20 -3.07 -0.49 -13.46
C VAL A 20 -3.78 -1.67 -14.07
N ARG A 21 -4.88 -2.12 -13.47
CA ARG A 21 -5.65 -3.26 -13.99
C ARG A 21 -6.91 -2.79 -14.70
N LEU A 22 -7.13 -3.33 -15.90
CA LEU A 22 -8.27 -3.03 -16.76
C LEU A 22 -8.93 -4.32 -17.27
N ASP A 23 -10.25 -4.32 -17.31
CA ASP A 23 -11.05 -5.44 -17.82
C ASP A 23 -10.90 -5.59 -19.35
N PRO A 24 -11.17 -6.78 -19.92
CA PRO A 24 -11.03 -7.02 -21.36
C PRO A 24 -11.82 -6.02 -22.22
N LYS A 25 -13.06 -5.72 -21.86
CA LYS A 25 -13.93 -4.80 -22.63
C LYS A 25 -13.35 -3.39 -22.68
N THR A 26 -12.82 -2.89 -21.57
CA THR A 26 -12.14 -1.59 -21.52
C THR A 26 -10.85 -1.57 -22.34
N ARG A 27 -10.05 -2.63 -22.28
CA ARG A 27 -8.80 -2.75 -23.06
C ARG A 27 -9.06 -2.79 -24.56
N ASP A 28 -10.06 -3.55 -24.99
CA ASP A 28 -10.45 -3.63 -26.40
C ASP A 28 -10.95 -2.28 -26.91
N ALA A 29 -11.77 -1.57 -26.12
CA ALA A 29 -12.25 -0.23 -26.46
C ALA A 29 -11.12 0.82 -26.54
N LEU A 30 -10.04 0.66 -25.77
CA LEU A 30 -8.85 1.51 -25.83
C LEU A 30 -7.86 1.10 -26.93
N GLY A 31 -7.98 -0.10 -27.50
CA GLY A 31 -7.02 -0.66 -28.47
C GLY A 31 -5.65 -0.93 -27.84
N VAL A 32 -5.64 -1.48 -26.63
CA VAL A 32 -4.43 -1.71 -25.82
C VAL A 32 -4.39 -3.14 -25.27
N SER A 33 -3.18 -3.68 -25.12
CA SER A 33 -2.92 -5.01 -24.54
C SER A 33 -2.27 -4.92 -23.16
N ALA A 34 -2.20 -6.04 -22.44
CA ALA A 34 -1.43 -6.08 -21.20
C ALA A 34 0.06 -5.82 -21.52
N GLY A 35 0.70 -4.94 -20.75
CA GLY A 35 2.06 -4.45 -21.02
C GLY A 35 2.12 -3.11 -21.76
N ASP A 36 1.04 -2.68 -22.43
CA ASP A 36 0.98 -1.35 -23.03
C ASP A 36 0.94 -0.26 -21.95
N ILE A 37 1.32 0.96 -22.34
CA ILE A 37 1.30 2.13 -21.45
C ILE A 37 0.10 3.01 -21.79
N ILE A 38 -0.58 3.49 -20.75
CA ILE A 38 -1.69 4.43 -20.85
C ILE A 38 -1.38 5.73 -20.11
N GLU A 39 -1.98 6.80 -20.61
CA GLU A 39 -2.04 8.09 -19.94
C GLU A 39 -3.30 8.12 -19.08
N ILE A 40 -3.11 8.45 -17.80
CA ILE A 40 -4.17 8.62 -16.81
C ILE A 40 -4.24 10.11 -16.48
N LYS A 41 -5.40 10.71 -16.75
CA LYS A 41 -5.67 12.12 -16.49
C LYS A 41 -6.73 12.26 -15.39
N GLY A 42 -6.27 12.71 -14.22
CA GLY A 42 -7.09 13.22 -13.13
C GLY A 42 -7.02 14.76 -13.09
N LYS A 43 -6.75 15.33 -11.91
CA LYS A 43 -6.34 16.75 -11.81
C LYS A 43 -4.94 16.98 -12.37
N LYS A 44 -4.11 15.95 -12.30
CA LYS A 44 -2.79 15.86 -12.95
C LYS A 44 -2.75 14.68 -13.92
N THR A 45 -1.77 14.70 -14.79
CA THR A 45 -1.55 13.64 -15.77
C THR A 45 -0.34 12.82 -15.36
N THR A 46 -0.50 11.50 -15.35
CA THR A 46 0.57 10.52 -15.12
C THR A 46 0.40 9.33 -16.07
N GLY A 47 1.33 8.37 -16.04
CA GLY A 47 1.29 7.18 -16.87
C GLY A 47 1.37 5.90 -16.05
N ALA A 48 0.83 4.80 -16.59
CA ALA A 48 0.95 3.48 -15.97
C ALA A 48 0.96 2.35 -17.02
N ILE A 49 1.47 1.19 -16.63
CA ILE A 49 1.49 -0.03 -17.45
C ILE A 49 0.19 -0.81 -17.23
N ILE A 50 -0.45 -1.28 -18.28
CA ILE A 50 -1.69 -2.06 -18.19
C ILE A 50 -1.39 -3.49 -17.76
N TRP A 51 -2.21 -3.99 -16.85
CA TRP A 51 -2.28 -5.39 -16.47
C TRP A 51 -3.71 -5.92 -16.53
N ARG A 52 -3.87 -7.25 -16.50
CA ARG A 52 -5.18 -7.91 -16.57
C ARG A 52 -5.98 -7.66 -15.29
N ALA A 53 -7.26 -7.30 -15.43
CA ALA A 53 -8.19 -7.27 -14.30
C ALA A 53 -8.40 -8.65 -13.66
N TYR A 54 -8.89 -8.64 -12.42
CA TYR A 54 -9.39 -9.83 -11.77
C TYR A 54 -10.74 -10.22 -12.38
N PRO A 55 -11.11 -11.51 -12.36
CA PRO A 55 -12.41 -11.96 -12.86
C PRO A 55 -13.58 -11.23 -12.21
N GLU A 56 -13.48 -10.90 -10.92
CA GLU A 56 -14.54 -10.19 -10.19
C GLU A 56 -14.72 -8.73 -10.63
N ASP A 57 -13.72 -8.13 -11.29
CA ASP A 57 -13.75 -6.73 -11.72
C ASP A 57 -14.35 -6.54 -13.13
N GLU A 58 -14.73 -7.63 -13.80
CA GLU A 58 -15.15 -7.60 -15.20
C GLU A 58 -16.45 -6.80 -15.39
N GLY A 59 -16.42 -5.83 -16.33
CA GLY A 59 -17.59 -5.01 -16.67
C GLY A 59 -17.93 -3.90 -15.67
N LEU A 60 -17.19 -3.74 -14.57
CA LEU A 60 -17.45 -2.72 -13.56
C LEU A 60 -17.05 -1.30 -13.98
N GLY A 61 -16.29 -1.15 -15.08
CA GLY A 61 -15.82 0.17 -15.55
C GLY A 61 -14.85 0.84 -14.57
N ILE A 62 -14.03 0.03 -13.90
CA ILE A 62 -13.07 0.49 -12.88
C ILE A 62 -11.63 0.42 -13.40
N ILE A 63 -10.77 1.22 -12.79
CA ILE A 63 -9.32 1.15 -12.94
C ILE A 63 -8.71 1.00 -11.55
N ARG A 64 -8.09 -0.17 -11.29
CA ARG A 64 -7.33 -0.36 -10.05
C ARG A 64 -5.95 0.25 -10.20
N MET A 65 -5.60 1.14 -9.29
CA MET A 65 -4.29 1.79 -9.23
C MET A 65 -3.88 2.02 -7.77
N ASP A 66 -2.59 1.99 -7.48
CA ASP A 66 -2.07 2.13 -6.13
C ASP A 66 -2.07 3.59 -5.62
N GLY A 67 -1.79 3.79 -4.34
CA GLY A 67 -1.72 5.12 -3.73
C GLY A 67 -0.70 6.05 -4.39
N PHE A 68 0.40 5.53 -4.94
CA PHE A 68 1.41 6.34 -5.65
C PHE A 68 0.86 6.90 -6.96
N LEU A 69 0.22 6.06 -7.79
CA LEU A 69 -0.41 6.50 -9.03
C LEU A 69 -1.59 7.43 -8.77
N ARG A 70 -2.42 7.15 -7.76
CA ARG A 70 -3.50 8.06 -7.33
C ARG A 70 -2.94 9.44 -6.96
N GLN A 71 -1.86 9.47 -6.19
CA GLN A 71 -1.19 10.71 -5.82
C GLN A 71 -0.63 11.46 -7.05
N ASN A 72 -0.03 10.75 -8.00
CA ASN A 72 0.54 11.34 -9.21
C ASN A 72 -0.54 11.95 -10.11
N ALA A 73 -1.68 11.27 -10.24
CA ALA A 73 -2.86 11.80 -10.94
C ALA A 73 -3.66 12.83 -10.12
N ASP A 74 -3.35 12.98 -8.83
CA ASP A 74 -4.03 13.82 -7.85
C ASP A 74 -5.54 13.53 -7.77
N VAL A 75 -5.84 12.24 -7.56
CA VAL A 75 -7.18 11.67 -7.41
C VAL A 75 -7.26 10.79 -6.17
N SER A 76 -8.47 10.51 -5.71
CA SER A 76 -8.74 9.61 -4.60
C SER A 76 -9.59 8.42 -5.03
N LEU A 77 -9.78 7.43 -4.15
CA LEU A 77 -10.65 6.30 -4.44
C LEU A 77 -12.09 6.74 -4.76
N GLY A 78 -12.70 6.12 -5.76
CA GLY A 78 -14.06 6.43 -6.20
C GLY A 78 -14.19 7.60 -7.17
N ASP A 79 -13.15 8.42 -7.34
CA ASP A 79 -13.12 9.49 -8.35
C ASP A 79 -13.16 8.88 -9.77
N ARG A 80 -13.48 9.71 -10.77
CA ARG A 80 -13.38 9.33 -12.18
C ARG A 80 -12.10 9.88 -12.79
N VAL A 81 -11.44 9.06 -13.59
CA VAL A 81 -10.27 9.45 -14.38
C VAL A 81 -10.51 9.18 -15.85
N SER A 82 -9.88 10.01 -16.67
CA SER A 82 -9.88 9.89 -18.12
C SER A 82 -8.64 9.14 -18.56
N VAL A 83 -8.82 8.06 -19.32
CA VAL A 83 -7.75 7.14 -19.73
C VAL A 83 -7.68 7.05 -21.25
N LYS A 84 -6.46 7.08 -21.80
CA LYS A 84 -6.21 6.85 -23.23
C LYS A 84 -4.87 6.15 -23.43
N LYS A 85 -4.69 5.51 -24.59
CA LYS A 85 -3.38 4.98 -25.01
C LYS A 85 -2.33 6.09 -25.02
N ALA A 86 -1.17 5.85 -24.40
CA ALA A 86 -0.09 6.83 -24.34
C ALA A 86 0.76 6.79 -25.61
N GLU A 87 1.15 7.96 -26.10
CA GLU A 87 2.24 8.12 -27.05
C GLU A 87 3.51 8.42 -26.27
N ILE A 88 4.35 7.40 -26.07
CA ILE A 88 5.51 7.50 -25.17
C ILE A 88 6.81 7.40 -25.94
N LYS A 89 7.78 8.24 -25.55
CA LYS A 89 9.16 8.20 -26.04
C LYS A 89 10.07 7.70 -24.94
N ASP A 90 11.17 7.08 -25.33
CA ASP A 90 12.20 6.68 -24.36
C ASP A 90 12.93 7.92 -23.82
N ALA A 91 13.15 7.92 -22.51
CA ALA A 91 13.84 8.99 -21.84
C ALA A 91 15.32 8.96 -22.19
N GLN A 92 15.88 10.11 -22.57
CA GLN A 92 17.33 10.29 -22.67
C GLN A 92 17.92 10.54 -21.28
N LYS A 93 17.24 11.37 -20.48
CA LYS A 93 17.70 11.78 -19.17
C LYS A 93 16.55 11.99 -18.19
N VAL A 94 16.74 11.54 -16.96
CA VAL A 94 15.78 11.68 -15.86
C VAL A 94 16.53 12.15 -14.62
N THR A 95 15.99 13.15 -13.94
CA THR A 95 16.50 13.58 -12.63
C THR A 95 15.54 13.16 -11.54
N LEU A 96 16.01 12.37 -10.58
CA LEU A 96 15.27 11.94 -9.41
C LEU A 96 15.81 12.66 -8.18
N ALA A 97 14.92 13.12 -7.31
CA ALA A 97 15.29 13.69 -6.03
C ALA A 97 14.63 12.91 -4.90
N PRO A 98 15.37 12.50 -3.86
CA PRO A 98 14.78 11.87 -2.69
C PRO A 98 13.89 12.85 -1.93
N THR A 99 12.95 12.35 -1.13
CA THR A 99 12.13 13.22 -0.25
C THR A 99 12.89 13.71 0.99
N GLN A 100 14.03 13.12 1.29
CA GLN A 100 14.92 13.46 2.40
C GLN A 100 16.36 13.52 1.90
N THR A 101 17.21 14.28 2.58
CA THR A 101 18.63 14.37 2.22
C THR A 101 19.30 13.03 2.51
N ILE A 102 19.73 12.33 1.46
CA ILE A 102 20.37 11.02 1.54
C ILE A 102 21.65 11.07 0.71
N ARG A 103 22.75 10.61 1.29
CA ARG A 103 24.00 10.43 0.56
C ARG A 103 23.99 9.06 -0.11
N PHE A 104 24.00 9.05 -1.43
CA PHE A 104 24.04 7.82 -2.20
C PHE A 104 25.48 7.45 -2.58
N SER A 105 25.77 6.15 -2.62
CA SER A 105 27.03 5.66 -3.16
C SER A 105 27.12 5.90 -4.66
N VAL A 106 28.34 5.95 -5.19
CA VAL A 106 28.59 6.01 -6.65
C VAL A 106 27.87 4.84 -7.34
N GLY A 107 27.20 5.11 -8.47
CA GLY A 107 26.47 4.10 -9.24
C GLY A 107 25.02 3.83 -8.79
N PHE A 108 24.51 4.55 -7.78
CA PHE A 108 23.11 4.40 -7.35
C PHE A 108 22.09 4.73 -8.46
N GLY A 109 22.42 5.64 -9.38
CA GLY A 109 21.59 5.94 -10.55
C GLY A 109 21.32 4.72 -11.43
N ASP A 110 22.33 3.88 -11.68
CA ASP A 110 22.16 2.64 -12.46
C ASP A 110 21.33 1.59 -11.73
N PHE A 111 21.45 1.54 -10.40
CA PHE A 111 20.57 0.71 -9.58
C PHE A 111 19.10 1.14 -9.72
N LEU A 112 18.81 2.45 -9.63
CA LEU A 112 17.46 2.97 -9.83
C LEU A 112 16.95 2.70 -11.25
N LYS A 113 17.82 2.83 -12.26
CA LYS A 113 17.47 2.57 -13.68
C LYS A 113 16.97 1.15 -13.87
N ARG A 114 17.72 0.16 -13.37
CA ARG A 114 17.32 -1.25 -13.45
C ARG A 114 15.98 -1.54 -12.76
N ARG A 115 15.68 -0.83 -11.67
CA ARG A 115 14.41 -1.00 -10.93
C ARG A 115 13.22 -0.30 -11.58
N LEU A 116 13.45 0.77 -12.32
CA LEU A 116 12.42 1.57 -12.96
C LEU A 116 12.30 1.30 -14.46
N LEU A 117 13.06 0.35 -15.00
CA LEU A 117 13.06 0.01 -16.43
C LEU A 117 11.65 -0.30 -16.94
N GLY A 118 11.31 0.26 -18.09
CA GLY A 118 10.00 0.12 -18.73
C GLY A 118 8.89 0.98 -18.11
N ARG A 119 9.12 1.63 -16.96
CA ARG A 119 8.10 2.43 -16.30
C ARG A 119 7.87 3.77 -17.00
N PRO A 120 6.60 4.18 -17.21
CA PRO A 120 6.27 5.53 -17.59
C PRO A 120 6.47 6.48 -16.40
N ILE A 121 6.99 7.67 -16.68
CA ILE A 121 7.15 8.73 -15.70
C ILE A 121 6.84 10.10 -16.32
N VAL A 122 6.34 11.00 -15.48
CA VAL A 122 6.11 12.41 -15.79
C VAL A 122 6.83 13.27 -14.77
N MET A 123 7.25 14.47 -15.17
CA MET A 123 7.82 15.45 -14.24
C MET A 123 6.81 15.75 -13.11
N GLY A 124 7.27 15.65 -11.86
CA GLY A 124 6.45 15.81 -10.66
C GLY A 124 5.92 14.49 -10.08
N ASP A 125 6.02 13.38 -10.80
CA ASP A 125 5.60 12.07 -10.30
C ASP A 125 6.44 11.66 -9.09
N ARG A 126 5.79 10.95 -8.16
CA ARG A 126 6.45 10.22 -7.10
C ARG A 126 6.58 8.75 -7.51
N VAL A 127 7.81 8.25 -7.40
CA VAL A 127 8.14 6.85 -7.66
C VAL A 127 8.82 6.27 -6.44
N VAL A 128 8.52 5.01 -6.13
CA VAL A 128 9.16 4.30 -5.02
C VAL A 128 10.08 3.22 -5.55
N VAL A 129 11.21 3.06 -4.88
CA VAL A 129 12.18 2.01 -5.18
C VAL A 129 12.57 1.30 -3.89
N GLY A 130 12.48 -0.03 -3.89
CA GLY A 130 12.97 -0.86 -2.80
C GLY A 130 14.50 -0.92 -2.78
N VAL A 131 15.09 -0.57 -1.64
CA VAL A 131 16.53 -0.59 -1.36
C VAL A 131 16.74 -1.28 -0.02
N LEU A 132 17.36 -2.46 -0.03
CA LEU A 132 17.79 -3.19 1.18
C LEU A 132 16.69 -3.35 2.25
N GLY A 133 15.46 -3.68 1.87
CA GLY A 133 14.35 -3.83 2.80
C GLY A 133 13.49 -2.58 2.98
N THR A 134 14.00 -1.39 2.61
CA THR A 134 13.29 -0.12 2.76
C THR A 134 12.81 0.40 1.41
N THR A 135 11.58 0.92 1.34
CA THR A 135 11.10 1.63 0.14
C THR A 135 11.44 3.10 0.21
N LEU A 136 12.30 3.59 -0.69
CA LEU A 136 12.67 4.99 -0.78
C LEU A 136 11.81 5.71 -1.83
N PRO A 137 11.08 6.77 -1.46
CA PRO A 137 10.34 7.60 -2.40
C PRO A 137 11.25 8.66 -3.05
N PHE A 138 11.08 8.82 -4.36
CA PHE A 138 11.74 9.82 -5.18
C PHE A 138 10.70 10.65 -5.91
N THR A 139 10.98 11.93 -6.10
CA THR A 139 10.21 12.82 -6.98
C THR A 139 10.96 13.01 -8.29
N VAL A 140 10.25 12.88 -9.41
CA VAL A 140 10.78 13.14 -10.75
C VAL A 140 10.92 14.64 -10.96
N GLY A 141 12.15 15.15 -10.94
CA GLY A 141 12.41 16.59 -11.07
C GLY A 141 12.47 17.08 -12.52
N HIS A 142 13.05 16.28 -13.41
CA HIS A 142 13.20 16.65 -14.82
C HIS A 142 13.21 15.41 -15.71
N THR A 143 12.60 15.54 -16.89
CA THR A 143 12.60 14.52 -17.96
C THR A 143 13.03 15.14 -19.29
N ALA A 144 13.86 14.41 -20.04
CA ALA A 144 14.24 14.73 -21.41
C ALA A 144 13.94 13.53 -22.32
N PRO A 145 13.09 13.68 -23.36
CA PRO A 145 12.31 14.88 -23.71
C PRO A 145 11.28 15.26 -22.64
N LYS A 146 10.79 16.51 -22.68
CA LYS A 146 9.71 16.95 -21.79
C LYS A 146 8.43 16.18 -22.07
N GLY A 147 7.64 15.96 -21.02
CA GLY A 147 6.38 15.21 -21.08
C GLY A 147 6.53 13.81 -20.48
N MET A 148 5.57 12.94 -20.82
CA MET A 148 5.60 11.55 -20.40
C MET A 148 6.67 10.78 -21.17
N VAL A 149 7.54 10.10 -20.45
CA VAL A 149 8.64 9.31 -21.03
C VAL A 149 8.73 7.96 -20.35
N ARG A 150 9.27 6.97 -21.08
CA ARG A 150 9.55 5.63 -20.57
C ARG A 150 11.02 5.53 -20.19
N ILE A 151 11.32 4.97 -19.01
CA ILE A 151 12.71 4.66 -18.65
C ILE A 151 13.17 3.44 -19.47
N ALA A 152 14.23 3.62 -20.25
CA ALA A 152 14.85 2.58 -21.08
C ALA A 152 16.29 2.31 -20.62
N ASP A 153 16.93 1.28 -21.17
CA ASP A 153 18.32 0.94 -20.82
C ASP A 153 19.32 2.05 -21.16
N SER A 154 18.99 2.83 -22.22
CA SER A 154 19.77 4.00 -22.67
C SER A 154 19.54 5.26 -21.83
N THR A 155 18.61 5.26 -20.88
CA THR A 155 18.28 6.45 -20.07
C THR A 155 19.38 6.75 -19.05
N GLU A 156 19.86 7.99 -19.01
CA GLU A 156 20.73 8.50 -17.94
C GLU A 156 19.89 8.92 -16.72
N ILE A 157 20.13 8.30 -15.55
CA ILE A 157 19.48 8.69 -14.29
C ILE A 157 20.44 9.49 -13.41
N LEU A 158 20.11 10.76 -13.18
CA LEU A 158 20.77 11.61 -12.20
C LEU A 158 20.00 11.63 -10.89
N VAL A 159 20.69 11.43 -9.77
CA VAL A 159 20.09 11.48 -8.44
C VAL A 159 20.61 12.72 -7.71
N LYS A 160 19.70 13.57 -7.26
CA LYS A 160 20.05 14.73 -6.41
C LYS A 160 20.27 14.29 -4.96
N GLU A 161 21.10 15.04 -4.23
CA GLU A 161 21.44 14.75 -2.83
C GLU A 161 20.35 15.19 -1.83
N GLY A 162 19.45 16.10 -2.24
CA GLY A 162 18.42 16.65 -1.38
C GLY A 162 17.06 16.79 -2.08
N PRO A 163 15.99 17.04 -1.29
CA PRO A 163 14.64 17.15 -1.83
C PRO A 163 14.49 18.33 -2.77
N ILE A 164 13.66 18.15 -3.78
CA ILE A 164 13.07 19.29 -4.50
C ILE A 164 12.09 19.92 -3.51
N LYS A 165 12.27 21.21 -3.19
CA LYS A 165 11.35 21.96 -2.31
C LYS A 165 9.92 21.57 -2.66
N ALA A 166 9.21 20.96 -1.71
CA ALA A 166 7.82 20.63 -1.91
C ALA A 166 7.02 21.96 -2.00
N PRO A 167 5.86 21.98 -2.67
CA PRO A 167 4.93 23.08 -2.49
C PRO A 167 4.66 23.28 -0.98
N GLU A 168 4.71 24.53 -0.51
CA GLU A 168 4.50 24.89 0.90
C GLU A 168 3.23 24.24 1.47
N GLY A 169 3.29 23.76 2.72
CA GLY A 169 2.15 23.13 3.42
C GLY A 169 2.01 21.61 3.22
N ARG A 170 2.93 20.95 2.49
CA ARG A 170 2.91 19.49 2.27
C ARG A 170 4.25 18.80 2.54
N GLU A 171 5.07 19.38 3.39
CA GLU A 171 6.39 18.83 3.77
C GLU A 171 6.25 17.71 4.81
N GLY A 172 7.05 16.65 4.68
CA GLY A 172 7.33 15.71 5.77
C GLY A 172 6.37 14.54 6.01
N ILE A 173 5.14 14.56 5.49
CA ILE A 173 4.23 13.41 5.70
C ILE A 173 4.54 12.31 4.68
N GLN A 174 5.12 11.19 5.14
CA GLN A 174 5.06 9.92 4.43
C GLN A 174 3.58 9.60 4.24
N ARG A 175 3.07 9.77 3.02
CA ARG A 175 1.66 9.50 2.71
C ARG A 175 1.48 7.99 2.74
N ILE A 176 0.76 7.54 3.76
CA ILE A 176 0.37 6.14 3.94
C ILE A 176 -0.91 5.96 3.13
N ALA A 177 -0.99 4.91 2.32
CA ALA A 177 -2.22 4.58 1.59
C ALA A 177 -2.98 3.44 2.31
N TYR A 178 -4.23 3.19 1.94
CA TYR A 178 -4.98 2.05 2.51
C TYR A 178 -4.31 0.71 2.21
N GLU A 179 -3.59 0.60 1.09
CA GLU A 179 -2.85 -0.61 0.74
C GLU A 179 -1.65 -0.88 1.67
N ASP A 180 -1.23 0.10 2.47
CA ASP A 180 -0.18 -0.03 3.49
C ASP A 180 -0.75 -0.47 4.85
N ILE A 181 -2.06 -0.75 4.95
CA ILE A 181 -2.73 -1.23 6.15
C ILE A 181 -3.08 -2.71 6.00
N GLY A 182 -2.57 -3.55 6.91
CA GLY A 182 -2.81 -5.00 6.93
C GLY A 182 -3.91 -5.42 7.89
N GLY A 183 -4.83 -6.30 7.45
CA GLY A 183 -5.78 -6.96 8.36
C GLY A 183 -6.90 -6.12 8.94
N LEU A 184 -7.10 -4.89 8.44
CA LEU A 184 -8.11 -3.95 8.94
C LEU A 184 -9.11 -3.52 7.86
N ARG A 185 -9.44 -4.40 6.91
CA ARG A 185 -10.29 -4.03 5.75
C ARG A 185 -11.69 -3.57 6.17
N GLU A 186 -12.31 -4.26 7.11
CA GLU A 186 -13.66 -3.94 7.60
C GLU A 186 -13.66 -2.60 8.34
N GLU A 187 -12.65 -2.37 9.17
CA GLU A 187 -12.44 -1.13 9.92
C GLU A 187 -12.18 0.04 8.96
N VAL A 188 -11.30 -0.16 7.98
CA VAL A 188 -11.04 0.84 6.92
C VAL A 188 -12.33 1.19 6.19
N ASN A 189 -13.14 0.22 5.77
CA ASN A 189 -14.40 0.48 5.08
C ASN A 189 -15.38 1.32 5.94
N LYS A 190 -15.52 0.98 7.23
CA LYS A 190 -16.34 1.78 8.17
C LYS A 190 -15.81 3.21 8.31
N ILE A 191 -14.49 3.38 8.41
CA ILE A 191 -13.89 4.71 8.51
C ILE A 191 -14.10 5.52 7.23
N ARG A 192 -14.03 4.88 6.05
CA ARG A 192 -14.31 5.54 4.78
C ARG A 192 -15.75 6.04 4.72
N GLU A 193 -16.71 5.26 5.19
CA GLU A 193 -18.11 5.70 5.28
C GLU A 193 -18.29 6.86 6.28
N ILE A 194 -17.61 6.82 7.41
CA ILE A 194 -17.74 7.83 8.48
C ILE A 194 -17.01 9.13 8.13
N ILE A 195 -15.89 9.06 7.42
CA ILE A 195 -14.98 10.21 7.22
C ILE A 195 -14.92 10.61 5.75
N GLU A 196 -14.61 9.68 4.84
CA GLU A 196 -14.38 10.01 3.42
C GLU A 196 -15.68 10.45 2.74
N LEU A 197 -16.81 9.79 3.03
CA LEU A 197 -18.10 10.12 2.41
C LEU A 197 -18.60 11.54 2.77
N PRO A 198 -18.65 11.98 4.05
CA PRO A 198 -19.00 13.36 4.38
C PRO A 198 -18.07 14.42 3.78
N MET A 199 -16.77 14.14 3.73
CA MET A 199 -15.78 15.12 3.24
C MET A 199 -15.83 15.29 1.73
N LYS A 200 -16.07 14.21 0.98
CA LYS A 200 -16.15 14.24 -0.48
C LYS A 200 -17.51 14.61 -1.02
N HIS A 201 -18.58 14.17 -0.35
CA HIS A 201 -19.95 14.30 -0.81
C HIS A 201 -20.86 14.99 0.24
N PRO A 202 -20.51 16.21 0.71
CA PRO A 202 -21.31 16.93 1.70
C PRO A 202 -22.75 17.19 1.21
N GLU A 203 -22.95 17.30 -0.11
CA GLU A 203 -24.26 17.49 -0.74
C GLU A 203 -25.25 16.37 -0.45
N LEU A 204 -24.77 15.15 -0.17
CA LEU A 204 -25.64 14.02 0.19
C LEU A 204 -26.25 14.22 1.58
N PHE A 205 -25.45 14.69 2.54
CA PHE A 205 -25.89 14.94 3.92
C PHE A 205 -26.86 16.13 3.96
N GLU A 206 -26.58 17.19 3.21
CA GLU A 206 -27.48 18.33 3.07
C GLU A 206 -28.84 17.94 2.50
N LYS A 207 -28.87 17.12 1.44
CA LYS A 207 -30.12 16.63 0.83
C LYS A 207 -30.93 15.72 1.75
N LEU A 208 -30.24 14.89 2.53
CA LEU A 208 -30.86 13.97 3.49
C LEU A 208 -31.30 14.68 4.79
N GLY A 209 -30.83 15.91 5.04
CA GLY A 209 -31.14 16.66 6.25
C GLY A 209 -30.55 16.03 7.51
N ILE A 210 -29.42 15.31 7.38
CA ILE A 210 -28.73 14.66 8.49
C ILE A 210 -27.36 15.32 8.70
N GLU A 211 -26.95 15.45 9.97
CA GLU A 211 -25.61 15.95 10.28
C GLU A 211 -24.56 14.84 10.11
N PRO A 212 -23.39 15.15 9.52
CA PRO A 212 -22.28 14.21 9.48
C PRO A 212 -21.71 13.97 10.89
N PRO A 213 -21.09 12.81 11.13
CA PRO A 213 -20.45 12.52 12.41
C PRO A 213 -19.28 13.48 12.65
N LYS A 214 -19.17 13.97 13.89
CA LYS A 214 -18.12 14.94 14.29
C LYS A 214 -16.86 14.27 14.82
N GLY A 215 -16.99 13.08 15.41
CA GLY A 215 -15.90 12.42 16.08
C GLY A 215 -15.93 10.90 15.98
N LEU A 216 -14.76 10.33 15.75
CA LEU A 216 -14.53 8.89 15.73
C LEU A 216 -13.55 8.49 16.83
N LEU A 217 -13.93 7.55 17.70
CA LEU A 217 -13.03 6.96 18.68
C LEU A 217 -12.50 5.61 18.16
N LEU A 218 -11.19 5.53 17.93
CA LEU A 218 -10.47 4.30 17.65
C LEU A 218 -9.96 3.72 18.96
N HIS A 219 -10.31 2.48 19.28
CA HIS A 219 -9.81 1.84 20.49
C HIS A 219 -9.42 0.39 20.26
N GLY A 220 -8.46 -0.08 21.04
CA GLY A 220 -7.97 -1.46 20.97
C GLY A 220 -6.55 -1.57 21.50
N PRO A 221 -5.98 -2.78 21.55
CA PRO A 221 -4.64 -2.99 22.10
C PRO A 221 -3.56 -2.10 21.45
N PRO A 222 -2.43 -1.84 22.13
CA PRO A 222 -1.31 -1.11 21.53
C PRO A 222 -0.76 -1.88 20.32
N GLY A 223 -0.21 -1.14 19.35
CA GLY A 223 0.42 -1.76 18.17
C GLY A 223 -0.54 -2.30 17.10
N THR A 224 -1.86 -2.05 17.21
CA THR A 224 -2.84 -2.47 16.18
C THR A 224 -3.01 -1.50 14.99
N GLY A 225 -2.22 -0.42 14.93
CA GLY A 225 -2.24 0.49 13.78
C GLY A 225 -3.29 1.62 13.85
N LYS A 226 -3.79 2.00 15.03
CA LYS A 226 -4.71 3.16 15.21
C LYS A 226 -4.18 4.48 14.61
N THR A 227 -2.91 4.79 14.85
CA THR A 227 -2.26 5.99 14.29
C THR A 227 -2.02 5.85 12.79
N LEU A 228 -1.73 4.62 12.31
CA LEU A 228 -1.49 4.32 10.91
C LEU A 228 -2.76 4.53 10.07
N ILE A 229 -3.91 4.02 10.54
CA ILE A 229 -5.19 4.14 9.84
C ILE A 229 -5.67 5.60 9.74
N ALA A 230 -5.51 6.38 10.81
CA ALA A 230 -5.86 7.81 10.79
C ALA A 230 -5.02 8.59 9.76
N LYS A 231 -3.71 8.32 9.69
CA LYS A 231 -2.81 8.93 8.71
C LYS A 231 -3.17 8.52 7.27
N ALA A 232 -3.58 7.28 7.05
CA ALA A 232 -3.99 6.83 5.73
C ALA A 232 -5.27 7.51 5.26
N VAL A 233 -6.28 7.60 6.14
CA VAL A 233 -7.55 8.27 5.83
C VAL A 233 -7.33 9.73 5.49
N ALA A 234 -6.49 10.44 6.25
CA ALA A 234 -6.14 11.83 5.95
C ALA A 234 -5.41 11.99 4.61
N SER A 235 -4.50 11.05 4.30
CA SER A 235 -3.77 11.06 3.02
C SER A 235 -4.71 10.81 1.83
N GLU A 236 -5.68 9.91 1.96
CA GLU A 236 -6.63 9.52 0.91
C GLU A 236 -7.75 10.55 0.71
N THR A 237 -8.20 11.20 1.78
CA THR A 237 -9.18 12.30 1.73
C THR A 237 -8.56 13.63 1.32
N GLN A 238 -7.22 13.70 1.21
CA GLN A 238 -6.46 14.93 1.00
C GLN A 238 -6.75 16.00 2.07
N ALA A 239 -7.17 15.58 3.26
CA ALA A 239 -7.47 16.46 4.37
C ALA A 239 -6.17 16.94 5.05
N PHE A 240 -6.20 18.16 5.59
CA PHE A 240 -5.12 18.64 6.44
C PHE A 240 -5.09 17.82 7.75
N PHE A 241 -3.93 17.32 8.16
CA PHE A 241 -3.82 16.41 9.30
C PHE A 241 -3.11 17.09 10.47
N ASN A 242 -3.85 17.32 11.56
CA ASN A 242 -3.34 17.91 12.79
C ASN A 242 -3.15 16.81 13.85
N PRO A 243 -1.94 16.23 14.01
CA PRO A 243 -1.67 15.29 15.09
C PRO A 243 -1.52 16.01 16.42
N LEU A 244 -2.12 15.44 17.45
CA LEU A 244 -2.02 15.85 18.84
C LEU A 244 -1.75 14.62 19.70
N ASN A 245 -0.69 14.67 20.50
CA ASN A 245 -0.37 13.58 21.42
C ASN A 245 -0.80 13.95 22.85
N GLY A 246 -1.63 13.12 23.48
CA GLY A 246 -2.22 13.38 24.80
C GLY A 246 -1.20 13.78 25.88
N PRO A 247 -0.16 12.96 26.15
CA PRO A 247 0.91 13.30 27.09
C PRO A 247 1.66 14.61 26.77
N GLU A 248 1.78 14.99 25.49
CA GLU A 248 2.44 16.25 25.10
C GLU A 248 1.63 17.48 25.53
N ILE A 249 0.30 17.36 25.60
CA ILE A 249 -0.56 18.42 26.13
C ILE A 249 -0.41 18.57 27.64
N MET A 250 -0.32 17.45 28.37
CA MET A 250 -0.28 17.44 29.83
C MET A 250 1.06 17.89 30.43
N SER A 251 2.14 17.77 29.67
CA SER A 251 3.50 18.10 30.12
C SER A 251 3.88 19.59 30.00
N LYS A 252 3.02 20.42 29.40
CA LYS A 252 3.24 21.88 29.23
C LYS A 252 2.82 22.66 30.48
N PHE A 253 3.38 23.86 30.68
CA PHE A 253 3.19 24.65 31.90
C PHE A 253 1.73 25.12 32.08
N TYR A 254 1.38 25.58 33.29
CA TYR A 254 0.02 26.03 33.66
C TYR A 254 -0.65 26.89 32.58
N GLY A 255 -1.81 26.45 32.06
CA GLY A 255 -2.62 27.19 31.08
C GLY A 255 -2.18 27.05 29.61
N GLU A 256 -0.96 26.58 29.34
CA GLU A 256 -0.49 26.35 27.97
C GLU A 256 -1.21 25.18 27.29
N SER A 257 -1.62 24.17 28.05
CA SER A 257 -2.35 22.99 27.56
C SER A 257 -3.69 23.36 26.90
N GLU A 258 -4.47 24.25 27.54
CA GLU A 258 -5.77 24.71 27.03
C GLU A 258 -5.61 25.58 25.78
N GLU A 259 -4.60 26.47 25.80
CA GLU A 259 -4.32 27.35 24.68
C GLU A 259 -3.79 26.58 23.47
N ASN A 260 -2.98 25.54 23.70
CA ASN A 260 -2.52 24.66 22.63
C ASN A 260 -3.69 23.88 22.02
N LEU A 261 -4.63 23.37 22.83
CA LEU A 261 -5.85 22.74 22.32
C LEU A 261 -6.67 23.72 21.45
N ARG A 262 -6.87 24.96 21.90
CA ARG A 262 -7.56 25.98 21.10
C ARG A 262 -6.85 26.27 19.78
N LYS A 263 -5.52 26.40 19.80
CA LYS A 263 -4.72 26.64 18.60
C LYS A 263 -4.83 25.51 17.59
N VAL A 264 -4.76 24.25 18.04
CA VAL A 264 -4.86 23.08 17.16
C VAL A 264 -6.23 23.01 16.50
N PHE A 265 -7.31 23.22 17.24
CA PHE A 265 -8.66 23.22 16.67
C PHE A 265 -8.90 24.39 15.72
N LYS A 266 -8.38 25.58 16.07
CA LYS A 266 -8.46 26.75 15.18
C LYS A 266 -7.69 26.53 13.88
N ASP A 267 -6.47 25.98 13.96
CA ASP A 267 -5.66 25.67 12.79
C ASP A 267 -6.35 24.61 11.90
N ALA A 268 -7.02 23.63 12.50
CA ALA A 268 -7.82 22.67 11.77
C ALA A 268 -9.04 23.32 11.08
N GLU A 269 -9.73 24.26 11.72
CA GLU A 269 -10.83 25.03 11.12
C GLU A 269 -10.36 25.92 9.96
N ASP A 270 -9.24 26.64 10.14
CA ASP A 270 -8.66 27.53 9.15
C ASP A 270 -8.16 26.76 7.90
N ASN A 271 -7.75 25.49 8.06
CA ASN A 271 -7.27 24.60 6.99
C ASN A 271 -8.29 23.54 6.54
N ALA A 272 -9.59 23.73 6.82
CA ALA A 272 -10.62 22.77 6.43
C ALA A 272 -10.66 22.55 4.90
N PRO A 273 -10.82 21.30 4.39
CA PRO A 273 -11.14 20.07 5.12
C PRO A 273 -9.96 19.48 5.90
N SER A 274 -10.17 19.12 7.16
CA SER A 274 -9.10 18.71 8.09
C SER A 274 -9.52 17.60 9.05
N ILE A 275 -8.52 16.91 9.60
CA ILE A 275 -8.66 15.86 10.61
C ILE A 275 -7.76 16.21 11.79
N VAL A 276 -8.38 16.37 12.97
CA VAL A 276 -7.67 16.47 14.25
C VAL A 276 -7.52 15.07 14.82
N PHE A 277 -6.29 14.57 14.91
CA PHE A 277 -6.00 13.25 15.46
C PHE A 277 -5.42 13.36 16.86
N ILE A 278 -6.15 12.89 17.86
CA ILE A 278 -5.74 12.89 19.26
C ILE A 278 -5.31 11.47 19.65
N ASP A 279 -4.00 11.25 19.71
CA ASP A 279 -3.43 9.98 20.21
C ASP A 279 -3.40 9.98 21.74
N GLU A 280 -3.54 8.80 22.33
CA GLU A 280 -3.61 8.61 23.79
C GLU A 280 -4.59 9.59 24.47
N ILE A 281 -5.81 9.69 23.94
CA ILE A 281 -6.83 10.63 24.44
C ILE A 281 -7.17 10.41 25.93
N ASP A 282 -6.98 9.19 26.45
CA ASP A 282 -7.16 8.88 27.87
C ASP A 282 -6.21 9.66 28.78
N ALA A 283 -5.08 10.17 28.27
CA ALA A 283 -4.17 11.02 29.02
C ALA A 283 -4.70 12.44 29.26
N ILE A 284 -5.50 12.99 28.33
CA ILE A 284 -6.05 14.36 28.44
C ILE A 284 -7.52 14.40 28.84
N ALA A 285 -8.21 13.27 28.76
CA ALA A 285 -9.60 13.15 29.12
C ALA A 285 -9.93 11.90 29.95
N PRO A 286 -9.25 11.67 31.08
CA PRO A 286 -9.57 10.57 31.98
C PRO A 286 -10.94 10.79 32.65
N LYS A 287 -11.48 9.73 33.25
CA LYS A 287 -12.69 9.80 34.10
C LYS A 287 -12.49 10.83 35.21
N ARG A 288 -13.52 11.66 35.44
CA ARG A 288 -13.49 12.74 36.45
C ARG A 288 -13.19 12.26 37.87
N GLU A 289 -13.53 11.00 38.17
CA GLU A 289 -13.25 10.35 39.45
C GLU A 289 -11.76 10.01 39.64
N GLU A 290 -11.04 9.76 38.55
CA GLU A 290 -9.60 9.46 38.54
C GLU A 290 -8.74 10.73 38.53
N VAL A 291 -9.35 11.89 38.23
CA VAL A 291 -8.69 13.19 38.15
C VAL A 291 -8.47 13.79 39.55
N GLN A 292 -7.19 13.88 39.94
CA GLN A 292 -6.79 14.50 41.21
C GLN A 292 -6.49 16.01 41.06
N GLY A 293 -6.12 16.48 39.87
CA GLY A 293 -5.71 17.88 39.63
C GLY A 293 -6.79 18.77 38.99
N GLU A 294 -6.89 20.03 39.43
CA GLU A 294 -7.77 21.04 38.79
C GLU A 294 -7.41 21.32 37.33
N VAL A 295 -6.13 21.20 36.96
CA VAL A 295 -5.64 21.41 35.60
C VAL A 295 -6.24 20.37 34.65
N GLU A 296 -6.21 19.10 35.02
CA GLU A 296 -6.71 18.00 34.19
C GLU A 296 -8.22 18.16 33.95
N ARG A 297 -8.99 18.54 34.99
CA ARG A 297 -10.44 18.82 34.85
C ARG A 297 -10.73 19.94 33.85
N ARG A 298 -9.90 20.99 33.86
CA ARG A 298 -10.05 22.11 32.91
C ARG A 298 -9.72 21.70 31.48
N VAL A 299 -8.69 20.87 31.28
CA VAL A 299 -8.35 20.31 29.97
C VAL A 299 -9.51 19.47 29.42
N VAL A 300 -10.10 18.60 30.23
CA VAL A 300 -11.29 17.81 29.84
C VAL A 300 -12.45 18.73 29.45
N ALA A 301 -12.74 19.74 30.28
CA ALA A 301 -13.81 20.70 30.00
C ALA A 301 -13.56 21.51 28.72
N GLN A 302 -12.31 21.89 28.47
CA GLN A 302 -11.91 22.60 27.25
C GLN A 302 -12.09 21.73 26.02
N LEU A 303 -11.69 20.44 26.06
CA LEU A 303 -11.89 19.52 24.95
C LEU A 303 -13.38 19.30 24.65
N LEU A 304 -14.21 19.12 25.69
CA LEU A 304 -15.67 19.01 25.54
C LEU A 304 -16.26 20.27 24.88
N SER A 305 -15.83 21.45 25.33
CA SER A 305 -16.25 22.74 24.75
C SER A 305 -15.85 22.89 23.29
N LEU A 306 -14.63 22.47 22.93
CA LEU A 306 -14.15 22.48 21.53
C LEU A 306 -14.96 21.53 20.65
N MET A 307 -15.23 20.30 21.11
CA MET A 307 -16.05 19.34 20.38
C MET A 307 -17.48 19.84 20.16
N ASP A 308 -18.10 20.45 21.18
CA ASP A 308 -19.44 21.01 21.09
C ASP A 308 -19.48 22.27 20.19
N GLY A 309 -18.38 23.03 20.18
CA GLY A 309 -18.20 24.25 19.38
C GLY A 309 -17.96 24.01 17.88
N LEU A 310 -17.60 22.78 17.48
CA LEU A 310 -17.43 22.42 16.08
C LEU A 310 -18.75 22.64 15.33
N GLN A 311 -18.74 23.60 14.40
CA GLN A 311 -19.93 23.91 13.60
C GLN A 311 -20.32 22.71 12.73
N ALA A 312 -21.63 22.45 12.58
CA ALA A 312 -22.15 21.36 11.73
C ALA A 312 -21.77 21.51 10.25
N ARG A 313 -21.35 22.71 9.81
CA ARG A 313 -20.83 22.98 8.45
C ARG A 313 -19.31 22.84 8.33
N GLY A 314 -18.61 22.63 9.44
CA GLY A 314 -17.16 22.48 9.47
C GLY A 314 -16.75 21.12 8.89
N ARG A 315 -15.87 21.12 7.90
CA ARG A 315 -15.25 19.89 7.36
C ARG A 315 -14.09 19.41 8.24
N VAL A 316 -14.28 19.52 9.56
CA VAL A 316 -13.30 19.15 10.58
C VAL A 316 -13.84 17.92 11.29
N ILE A 317 -13.10 16.82 11.23
CA ILE A 317 -13.44 15.58 11.90
C ILE A 317 -12.38 15.29 12.96
N VAL A 318 -12.81 14.92 14.16
CA VAL A 318 -11.90 14.59 15.27
C VAL A 318 -11.79 13.07 15.41
N ILE A 319 -10.58 12.54 15.35
CA ILE A 319 -10.30 11.13 15.59
C ILE A 319 -9.55 11.01 16.92
N GLY A 320 -10.14 10.34 17.90
CA GLY A 320 -9.47 9.99 19.15
C GLY A 320 -8.94 8.56 19.08
N ALA A 321 -7.73 8.31 19.60
CA ALA A 321 -7.17 6.97 19.72
C ALA A 321 -6.84 6.65 21.19
N THR A 322 -7.19 5.44 21.64
CA THR A 322 -6.85 4.98 22.99
C THR A 322 -6.61 3.47 23.03
N ASN A 323 -5.83 3.03 24.01
CA ASN A 323 -5.74 1.62 24.39
C ASN A 323 -6.66 1.26 25.58
N ARG A 324 -7.28 2.27 26.21
CA ARG A 324 -8.06 2.16 27.45
C ARG A 324 -9.40 2.90 27.29
N PRO A 325 -10.34 2.39 26.48
CA PRO A 325 -11.64 3.05 26.24
C PRO A 325 -12.44 3.31 27.52
N ASP A 326 -12.28 2.45 28.53
CA ASP A 326 -12.97 2.59 29.82
C ASP A 326 -12.35 3.66 30.73
N ALA A 327 -11.17 4.19 30.41
CA ALA A 327 -10.53 5.26 31.17
C ALA A 327 -10.99 6.66 30.74
N ILE A 328 -11.66 6.79 29.59
CA ILE A 328 -12.09 8.07 29.03
C ILE A 328 -13.35 8.61 29.73
N ASP A 329 -13.45 9.93 29.90
CA ASP A 329 -14.69 10.59 30.36
C ASP A 329 -15.88 10.19 29.46
N PRO A 330 -16.94 9.53 30.01
CA PRO A 330 -18.11 9.11 29.25
C PRO A 330 -18.84 10.27 28.54
N ALA A 331 -18.66 11.51 28.97
CA ALA A 331 -19.21 12.67 28.30
C ALA A 331 -18.68 12.82 26.87
N LEU A 332 -17.43 12.42 26.60
CA LEU A 332 -16.84 12.51 25.26
C LEU A 332 -17.44 11.50 24.26
N ARG A 333 -18.04 10.41 24.75
CA ARG A 333 -18.64 9.33 23.95
C ARG A 333 -20.13 9.55 23.65
N ARG A 334 -20.65 10.75 23.93
CA ARG A 334 -22.06 11.10 23.68
C ARG A 334 -22.26 11.55 22.23
N PRO A 335 -23.49 11.40 21.68
CA PRO A 335 -23.83 11.92 20.36
C PRO A 335 -23.42 13.39 20.18
N GLY A 336 -22.85 13.73 19.02
CA GLY A 336 -22.29 15.05 18.72
C GLY A 336 -20.83 15.26 19.13
N ARG A 337 -20.18 14.25 19.73
CA ARG A 337 -18.74 14.24 20.07
C ARG A 337 -18.09 13.02 19.41
N PHE A 338 -17.53 12.07 20.16
CA PHE A 338 -17.18 10.75 19.64
C PHE A 338 -18.44 9.88 19.59
N ASP A 339 -19.26 10.12 18.57
CA ASP A 339 -20.54 9.43 18.34
C ASP A 339 -20.37 8.11 17.59
N ARG A 340 -19.19 7.87 17.02
CA ARG A 340 -18.80 6.60 16.40
C ARG A 340 -17.58 6.03 17.11
N GLU A 341 -17.58 4.71 17.26
CA GLU A 341 -16.47 3.96 17.84
C GLU A 341 -16.12 2.78 16.95
N ILE A 342 -14.83 2.55 16.74
CA ILE A 342 -14.33 1.39 16.00
C ILE A 342 -13.26 0.69 16.84
N VAL A 343 -13.49 -0.60 17.04
CA VAL A 343 -12.55 -1.51 17.67
C VAL A 343 -11.47 -1.88 16.65
N ILE A 344 -10.21 -1.55 16.94
CA ILE A 344 -9.04 -1.97 16.16
C ILE A 344 -8.39 -3.15 16.90
N GLY A 345 -8.81 -4.36 16.53
CA GLY A 345 -8.44 -5.61 17.18
C GLY A 345 -7.08 -6.18 16.74
N VAL A 346 -6.77 -7.37 17.26
CA VAL A 346 -5.62 -8.17 16.83
C VAL A 346 -5.93 -8.80 15.46
N PRO A 347 -5.01 -8.76 14.48
CA PRO A 347 -5.28 -9.31 13.15
C PRO A 347 -5.43 -10.84 13.18
N ASP A 348 -6.36 -11.33 12.36
CA ASP A 348 -6.52 -12.75 12.10
C ASP A 348 -5.38 -13.30 11.21
N ARG A 349 -5.43 -14.59 10.84
CA ARG A 349 -4.41 -15.22 9.99
C ARG A 349 -4.22 -14.46 8.68
N ASN A 350 -5.31 -14.10 8.02
CA ASN A 350 -5.27 -13.41 6.73
C ASN A 350 -4.72 -11.99 6.88
N GLY A 351 -5.12 -11.28 7.94
CA GLY A 351 -4.59 -9.98 8.30
C GLY A 351 -3.09 -10.03 8.58
N ARG A 352 -2.59 -11.05 9.28
CA ARG A 352 -1.15 -11.24 9.48
C ARG A 352 -0.40 -11.48 8.16
N LYS A 353 -0.93 -12.31 7.25
CA LYS A 353 -0.37 -12.49 5.90
C LYS A 353 -0.26 -11.15 5.18
N GLU A 354 -1.31 -10.35 5.22
CA GLU A 354 -1.35 -9.04 4.59
C GLU A 354 -0.33 -8.06 5.19
N ILE A 355 -0.17 -8.05 6.51
CA ILE A 355 0.85 -7.23 7.18
C ILE A 355 2.24 -7.68 6.72
N LEU A 356 2.52 -8.98 6.74
CA LEU A 356 3.79 -9.52 6.26
C LEU A 356 4.04 -9.14 4.79
N GLN A 357 3.03 -9.23 3.92
CA GLN A 357 3.12 -8.79 2.52
C GLN A 357 3.56 -7.33 2.44
N ILE A 358 2.97 -6.43 3.25
CA ILE A 358 3.31 -4.99 3.26
C ILE A 358 4.76 -4.76 3.70
N HIS A 359 5.16 -5.31 4.85
CA HIS A 359 6.49 -5.09 5.40
C HIS A 359 7.60 -5.79 4.61
N THR A 360 7.27 -6.79 3.79
CA THR A 360 8.23 -7.49 2.93
C THR A 360 8.35 -6.92 1.52
N ARG A 361 7.53 -5.93 1.11
CA ARG A 361 7.56 -5.33 -0.25
C ARG A 361 8.94 -4.83 -0.66
N GLY A 362 9.69 -4.23 0.26
CA GLY A 362 11.02 -3.68 0.02
C GLY A 362 12.16 -4.70 0.16
N MET A 363 11.86 -5.91 0.64
CA MET A 363 12.86 -6.92 0.96
C MET A 363 13.25 -7.75 -0.27
N PRO A 364 14.54 -8.07 -0.46
CA PRO A 364 14.99 -8.94 -1.55
C PRO A 364 14.66 -10.41 -1.28
N ILE A 365 13.38 -10.73 -1.16
CA ILE A 365 12.91 -12.11 -0.96
C ILE A 365 12.84 -12.81 -2.32
N ARG A 366 13.54 -13.94 -2.44
CA ARG A 366 13.39 -14.88 -3.54
C ARG A 366 13.15 -16.25 -2.95
N HIS A 367 11.93 -16.75 -3.12
CA HIS A 367 11.56 -18.08 -2.70
C HIS A 367 11.12 -18.90 -3.90
N TRP A 368 11.48 -20.17 -3.92
CA TRP A 368 11.08 -21.12 -4.94
C TRP A 368 10.47 -22.34 -4.25
N ASP A 369 9.16 -22.53 -4.42
CA ASP A 369 8.42 -23.68 -3.92
C ASP A 369 8.16 -24.63 -5.08
N ALA A 370 8.71 -25.84 -4.98
CA ALA A 370 8.72 -26.81 -6.06
C ALA A 370 7.32 -27.27 -6.50
N GLU A 371 6.37 -27.34 -5.55
CA GLU A 371 4.99 -27.75 -5.83
C GLU A 371 4.28 -26.68 -6.67
N ILE A 372 4.45 -25.41 -6.30
CA ILE A 372 3.91 -24.26 -7.03
C ILE A 372 4.51 -24.19 -8.44
N ALA A 373 5.82 -24.39 -8.55
CA ALA A 373 6.48 -24.40 -9.85
C ALA A 373 5.87 -25.46 -10.77
N VAL A 374 5.66 -26.68 -10.28
CA VAL A 374 5.05 -27.77 -11.04
C VAL A 374 3.59 -27.46 -11.40
N GLU A 375 2.82 -26.85 -10.50
CA GLU A 375 1.42 -26.50 -10.74
C GLU A 375 1.27 -25.43 -11.81
N ILE A 376 2.01 -24.32 -11.71
CA ILE A 376 2.03 -23.24 -12.70
C ILE A 376 2.51 -23.75 -14.05
N LEU A 377 3.60 -24.55 -14.09
CA LEU A 377 4.09 -25.14 -15.33
C LEU A 377 3.04 -26.05 -15.98
N LYS A 378 2.32 -26.86 -15.20
CA LYS A 378 1.22 -27.69 -15.72
C LYS A 378 0.08 -26.86 -16.27
N GLU A 379 -0.34 -25.80 -15.58
CA GLU A 379 -1.37 -24.89 -16.09
C GLU A 379 -0.95 -24.22 -17.38
N GLU A 380 0.29 -23.75 -17.46
CA GLU A 380 0.81 -23.08 -18.65
C GLU A 380 0.94 -24.03 -19.83
N ILE A 381 1.34 -25.29 -19.58
CA ILE A 381 1.34 -26.37 -20.59
C ILE A 381 -0.10 -26.69 -21.04
N LYS A 382 -1.08 -26.68 -20.11
CA LYS A 382 -2.51 -26.93 -20.42
C LYS A 382 -3.19 -25.80 -21.18
N LYS A 383 -2.75 -24.54 -21.00
CA LYS A 383 -3.34 -23.35 -21.64
C LYS A 383 -3.05 -23.24 -23.14
N ASP A 384 -2.29 -24.18 -23.71
CA ASP A 384 -1.99 -24.30 -25.13
C ASP A 384 -1.60 -22.96 -25.80
N ILE A 385 -0.28 -22.71 -25.83
CA ILE A 385 0.47 -21.75 -26.69
C ILE A 385 0.60 -20.30 -26.20
N GLU A 386 1.56 -20.08 -25.30
CA GLU A 386 2.65 -19.10 -25.55
C GLU A 386 4.01 -19.65 -25.07
N LEU A 387 4.18 -20.99 -25.07
CA LEU A 387 5.52 -21.56 -25.18
C LEU A 387 6.05 -21.20 -26.57
N ASP A 388 7.24 -20.60 -26.60
CA ASP A 388 7.89 -20.10 -27.80
C ASP A 388 7.77 -21.11 -28.96
N LYS A 389 7.57 -20.61 -30.19
CA LYS A 389 7.32 -21.47 -31.37
C LYS A 389 8.46 -22.46 -31.61
N GLU A 390 9.66 -22.17 -31.09
CA GLU A 390 10.82 -23.07 -31.07
C GLU A 390 10.67 -24.25 -30.10
N ILE A 391 10.16 -24.04 -28.88
CA ILE A 391 10.05 -25.09 -27.86
C ILE A 391 9.00 -26.13 -28.26
N LYS A 392 7.89 -25.70 -28.88
CA LYS A 392 6.91 -26.65 -29.45
C LYS A 392 7.49 -27.47 -30.59
N LYS A 393 8.47 -26.93 -31.32
CA LYS A 393 9.18 -27.65 -32.38
C LYS A 393 10.16 -28.65 -31.78
N GLU A 394 10.88 -28.29 -30.71
CA GLU A 394 11.81 -29.17 -30.00
C GLU A 394 11.12 -30.30 -29.23
N ILE A 395 10.05 -30.04 -28.48
CA ILE A 395 9.30 -31.11 -27.77
C ILE A 395 8.64 -32.09 -28.76
N LYS A 396 8.23 -31.60 -29.93
CA LYS A 396 7.68 -32.44 -31.00
C LYS A 396 8.76 -33.21 -31.76
N ASN A 397 9.98 -32.68 -31.83
CA ASN A 397 11.15 -33.33 -32.42
C ASN A 397 11.84 -34.32 -31.47
N ASP A 398 11.78 -34.08 -30.16
CA ASP A 398 12.30 -34.96 -29.11
C ASP A 398 11.29 -35.14 -27.95
N PRO A 399 10.40 -36.13 -28.05
CA PRO A 399 9.48 -36.49 -26.97
C PRO A 399 10.17 -36.90 -25.67
N SER A 400 11.49 -37.19 -25.71
CA SER A 400 12.26 -37.57 -24.51
C SER A 400 12.42 -36.42 -23.51
N ILE A 401 12.13 -35.17 -23.90
CA ILE A 401 12.15 -34.01 -22.99
C ILE A 401 11.12 -34.19 -21.85
N LEU A 402 9.94 -34.72 -22.15
CA LEU A 402 8.93 -35.04 -21.12
C LEU A 402 9.42 -36.14 -20.18
N THR A 403 10.10 -37.15 -20.73
CA THR A 403 10.71 -38.26 -19.98
C THR A 403 11.98 -37.84 -19.22
N LYS A 404 12.64 -36.74 -19.61
CA LYS A 404 13.75 -36.11 -18.87
C LYS A 404 13.25 -35.26 -17.72
N ILE A 405 12.06 -34.65 -17.83
CA ILE A 405 11.44 -33.82 -16.78
C ILE A 405 10.70 -34.66 -15.73
N GLU A 406 10.09 -35.79 -16.12
CA GLU A 406 9.38 -36.71 -15.22
C GLU A 406 10.17 -37.16 -13.98
N PRO A 407 11.46 -37.56 -14.09
CA PRO A 407 12.29 -37.93 -12.95
C PRO A 407 12.43 -36.80 -11.94
N TYR A 408 12.55 -35.55 -12.39
CA TYR A 408 12.67 -34.39 -11.50
C TYR A 408 11.35 -34.07 -10.79
N ILE A 409 10.21 -34.26 -11.47
CA ILE A 409 8.88 -34.14 -10.85
C ILE A 409 8.68 -35.24 -9.80
N GLU A 410 9.13 -36.46 -10.08
CA GLU A 410 9.00 -37.62 -9.20
C GLU A 410 9.97 -37.55 -8.00
N GLU A 411 11.19 -37.05 -8.21
CA GLU A 411 12.16 -36.72 -7.16
C GLU A 411 11.60 -35.63 -6.23
N THR A 412 11.01 -34.58 -6.80
CA THR A 412 10.36 -33.51 -6.05
C THR A 412 9.20 -34.06 -5.20
N LYS A 413 8.34 -34.92 -5.76
CA LYS A 413 7.25 -35.60 -5.02
C LYS A 413 7.77 -36.50 -3.91
N ASN A 414 8.90 -37.19 -4.12
CA ASN A 414 9.51 -38.06 -3.11
C ASN A 414 10.15 -37.26 -1.96
N LEU A 415 10.71 -36.08 -2.24
CA LEU A 415 11.19 -35.14 -1.23
C LEU A 415 10.04 -34.59 -0.37
N ILE A 416 8.87 -34.39 -0.97
CA ILE A 416 7.66 -33.97 -0.26
C ILE A 416 7.09 -35.12 0.59
N ARG A 417 7.05 -36.36 0.08
CA ARG A 417 6.58 -37.54 0.84
C ARG A 417 7.41 -37.85 2.10
N LYS A 418 8.69 -37.48 2.13
CA LYS A 418 9.54 -37.59 3.33
C LYS A 418 9.18 -36.59 4.45
N ARG A 419 8.17 -35.71 4.26
CA ARG A 419 7.72 -34.73 5.27
C ARG A 419 6.65 -35.20 6.24
N GLU A 420 6.21 -36.46 6.19
CA GLU A 420 5.33 -37.01 7.24
C GLU A 420 6.16 -37.91 8.16
N ILE A 421 6.52 -37.37 9.34
CA ILE A 421 6.54 -38.01 10.68
C ILE A 421 7.09 -36.99 11.70
N ASP A 422 6.19 -36.57 12.58
CA ASP A 422 6.26 -36.03 13.95
C ASP A 422 7.50 -35.31 14.51
N ASP A 423 7.23 -34.04 14.84
CA ASP A 423 7.47 -33.32 16.09
C ASP A 423 8.85 -33.29 16.78
N PHE A 424 9.45 -32.10 16.64
CA PHE A 424 10.22 -31.31 17.62
C PHE A 424 11.40 -31.94 18.39
N ARG A 425 12.50 -31.18 18.34
CA ARG A 425 13.80 -31.33 19.04
C ARG A 425 14.72 -32.23 18.21
N THR A 426 15.71 -31.73 17.48
CA THR A 426 16.75 -30.79 17.93
C THR A 426 17.65 -30.48 16.73
N VAL A 427 17.92 -29.20 16.47
CA VAL A 427 19.25 -28.70 16.09
C VAL A 427 19.83 -29.05 14.69
N PHE A 428 19.32 -30.01 13.92
CA PHE A 428 19.91 -30.36 12.63
C PHE A 428 18.89 -30.38 11.47
N SER A 429 18.99 -29.38 10.57
CA SER A 429 18.73 -29.51 9.11
C SER A 429 18.61 -28.17 8.37
N GLU A 430 19.30 -27.09 8.80
CA GLU A 430 19.48 -25.92 7.93
C GLU A 430 20.27 -26.30 6.66
N GLU A 431 21.24 -27.22 6.75
CA GLU A 431 21.94 -27.76 5.58
C GLU A 431 21.03 -28.63 4.70
N ILE A 432 20.17 -29.48 5.26
CA ILE A 432 19.30 -30.37 4.46
C ILE A 432 18.14 -29.58 3.80
N LYS A 433 17.69 -28.48 4.40
CA LYS A 433 16.74 -27.55 3.75
C LYS A 433 17.42 -26.73 2.65
N LYS A 434 18.63 -26.22 2.89
CA LYS A 434 19.43 -25.51 1.86
C LYS A 434 19.74 -26.41 0.67
N GLU A 435 20.13 -27.66 0.90
CA GLU A 435 20.52 -28.58 -0.17
C GLU A 435 19.35 -28.92 -1.11
N ASN A 436 18.13 -29.10 -0.56
CA ASN A 436 16.93 -29.35 -1.37
C ASN A 436 16.42 -28.09 -2.09
N GLU A 437 16.53 -26.93 -1.45
CA GLU A 437 16.18 -25.65 -2.07
C GLU A 437 17.17 -25.26 -3.18
N GLU A 438 18.47 -25.54 -3.00
CA GLU A 438 19.49 -25.38 -4.03
C GLU A 438 19.29 -26.35 -5.19
N LYS A 439 19.01 -27.63 -4.94
CA LYS A 439 18.71 -28.60 -6.00
C LYS A 439 17.48 -28.17 -6.81
N THR A 440 16.43 -27.68 -6.14
CA THR A 440 15.23 -27.21 -6.84
C THR A 440 15.50 -25.90 -7.61
N LYS A 441 16.27 -24.96 -7.05
CA LYS A 441 16.73 -23.76 -7.76
C LYS A 441 17.57 -24.11 -8.98
N ARG A 442 18.44 -25.13 -8.89
CA ARG A 442 19.21 -25.64 -10.03
C ARG A 442 18.31 -26.18 -11.13
N VAL A 443 17.23 -26.90 -10.79
CA VAL A 443 16.25 -27.36 -11.79
C VAL A 443 15.59 -26.17 -12.49
N GLY A 444 15.15 -25.14 -11.75
CA GLY A 444 14.59 -23.92 -12.35
C GLY A 444 15.57 -23.17 -13.27
N ILE A 445 16.84 -23.06 -12.83
CA ILE A 445 17.92 -22.45 -13.64
C ILE A 445 18.20 -23.29 -14.89
N GLN A 446 18.27 -24.62 -14.78
CA GLN A 446 18.47 -25.52 -15.91
C GLN A 446 17.31 -25.45 -16.89
N LEU A 447 16.06 -25.32 -16.43
CA LEU A 447 14.91 -25.12 -17.30
C LEU A 447 15.00 -23.78 -18.06
N LEU A 448 15.50 -22.71 -17.42
CA LEU A 448 15.75 -21.42 -18.08
C LEU A 448 16.90 -21.51 -19.09
N GLU A 449 18.05 -22.07 -18.67
CA GLU A 449 19.25 -22.21 -19.50
C GLU A 449 18.98 -23.05 -20.75
N ASN A 450 18.11 -24.05 -20.63
CA ASN A 450 17.64 -24.87 -21.75
C ASN A 450 16.49 -24.22 -22.55
N GLY A 451 16.13 -22.97 -22.26
CA GLY A 451 15.08 -22.24 -22.98
C GLY A 451 13.66 -22.77 -22.78
N LEU A 452 13.42 -23.64 -21.79
CA LEU A 452 12.13 -24.31 -21.58
C LEU A 452 11.12 -23.43 -20.85
N ILE A 453 11.57 -22.37 -20.17
CA ILE A 453 10.73 -21.41 -19.44
C ILE A 453 11.21 -19.97 -19.64
N SER A 454 10.27 -19.02 -19.75
CA SER A 454 10.61 -17.60 -19.90
C SER A 454 10.93 -16.94 -18.55
N ASN A 455 11.70 -15.84 -18.57
CA ASN A 455 11.96 -15.02 -17.36
C ASN A 455 10.65 -14.56 -16.68
N LYS A 456 9.61 -14.26 -17.47
CA LYS A 456 8.29 -13.89 -16.96
C LYS A 456 7.64 -15.02 -16.16
N LEU A 457 7.71 -16.25 -16.66
CA LEU A 457 7.15 -17.42 -15.99
C LEU A 457 7.90 -17.73 -14.68
N ILE A 458 9.21 -17.50 -14.64
CA ILE A 458 10.02 -17.61 -13.41
C ILE A 458 9.59 -16.58 -12.38
N ASP A 459 9.39 -15.33 -12.80
CA ASP A 459 8.91 -14.31 -11.88
C ASP A 459 7.51 -14.67 -11.34
N GLU A 460 6.63 -15.25 -12.16
CA GLU A 460 5.33 -15.76 -11.71
C GLU A 460 5.48 -16.87 -10.66
N ILE A 461 6.35 -17.86 -10.90
CA ILE A 461 6.62 -18.95 -9.94
C ILE A 461 7.20 -18.41 -8.63
N ILE A 462 8.18 -17.50 -8.70
CA ILE A 462 8.80 -16.89 -7.51
C ILE A 462 7.74 -16.11 -6.73
N ASN A 463 6.92 -15.30 -7.38
CA ASN A 463 5.87 -14.52 -6.72
C ASN A 463 4.84 -15.43 -6.04
N ALA A 464 4.37 -16.48 -6.71
CA ALA A 464 3.44 -17.44 -6.13
C ALA A 464 4.08 -18.22 -4.95
N SER A 465 5.35 -18.59 -5.08
CA SER A 465 6.11 -19.25 -4.02
C SER A 465 6.24 -18.37 -2.78
N ILE A 466 6.53 -17.07 -2.96
CA ILE A 466 6.56 -16.10 -1.87
C ILE A 466 5.20 -16.03 -1.18
N ASP A 467 4.10 -16.03 -1.93
CA ASP A 467 2.75 -15.98 -1.32
C ASP A 467 2.49 -17.16 -0.38
N LYS A 468 2.88 -18.38 -0.78
CA LYS A 468 2.80 -19.59 0.07
C LYS A 468 3.76 -19.56 1.25
N LEU A 469 4.94 -18.93 1.11
CA LEU A 469 5.84 -18.70 2.24
C LEU A 469 5.18 -17.76 3.27
N LEU A 470 4.56 -16.68 2.81
CA LEU A 470 3.88 -15.72 3.67
C LEU A 470 2.66 -16.36 4.37
N ASP A 471 1.94 -17.26 3.70
CA ASP A 471 0.92 -18.10 4.35
C ASP A 471 1.47 -18.91 5.52
N LYS A 472 2.58 -19.63 5.31
CA LYS A 472 3.22 -20.44 6.37
C LYS A 472 3.72 -19.58 7.52
N LEU A 473 4.21 -18.37 7.23
CA LEU A 473 4.64 -17.42 8.26
C LEU A 473 3.43 -16.85 9.03
N ALA A 474 2.33 -16.56 8.34
CA ALA A 474 1.09 -16.11 8.98
C ALA A 474 0.51 -17.17 9.94
N ASP A 475 0.65 -18.46 9.62
CA ASP A 475 0.27 -19.58 10.48
C ASP A 475 1.10 -19.67 11.77
N ARG A 476 2.39 -19.34 11.68
CA ARG A 476 3.35 -19.45 12.80
C ARG A 476 3.45 -18.18 13.63
N THR A 477 2.98 -17.05 13.11
CA THR A 477 2.95 -15.78 13.83
C THR A 477 1.74 -15.74 14.75
N HIS A 478 1.96 -15.27 15.97
CA HIS A 478 0.92 -15.02 16.97
C HIS A 478 1.00 -13.55 17.40
N GLY A 479 -0.15 -12.90 17.62
CA GLY A 479 -0.21 -11.52 18.08
C GLY A 479 -0.02 -10.46 16.99
N PHE A 480 0.50 -9.30 17.39
CA PHE A 480 0.69 -8.12 16.54
C PHE A 480 1.85 -8.35 15.58
N VAL A 481 1.57 -8.41 14.29
CA VAL A 481 2.59 -8.27 13.26
C VAL A 481 2.61 -6.77 12.92
N GLY A 482 3.78 -6.13 12.85
CA GLY A 482 3.88 -4.72 12.42
C GLY A 482 4.22 -3.69 13.51
N ALA A 483 4.52 -4.12 14.75
CA ALA A 483 5.15 -3.26 15.75
C ALA A 483 6.69 -3.36 15.77
N ASP A 484 7.27 -4.38 15.11
CA ASP A 484 8.71 -4.63 14.99
C ASP A 484 9.10 -5.11 13.58
#